data_AF-A0A7C1R0J9-F1
#
_entry.id   AF-A0A7C1R0J9-F1
#
_cell.length_a   1.000
_cell.length_b   1.000
_cell.length_c   1.000
_cell.angle_alpha   90.00
_cell.angle_beta   90.00
_cell.angle_gamma   90.00
#
_symmetry.space_group_name_H-M   'P 1'
#
loop_
_entity.id
_entity.type
_entity.pdbx_description
1 polymer ?
#
loop_
_entity_poly.entity_id
_entity_poly.type
_entity_poly.pdbx_seq_one_letter_code
_entity_poly.pdbx_strand_id
1 'polypeptide(L)'
;MSLTETKSSLKKIFAIIEELSGLNSDSIPKLQVQPTNILESIAKLEEDKATDFRNSENNDDEINSLKTKISQNQRDVATLEENNKELTTERQILLEKIQTAQNELNETQSKITTKKEESANRNGRLEELESRITELKDLQEKFDNKMNKLESQLQVDLNKKEKFSNSYAMRTAAMKSLIKSGYIQSAQLKVIRALVPQTTLELKGLISASGLREDTFRSILSKMVQNNGPIDYDETEGTVTLQEEVDF
;
A
#
# COMPACT_ATOMS: atom_id res chain seq x y z
N MET A 1 156.44 24.20 51.64
CA MET A 1 155.04 24.49 51.25
C MET A 1 154.96 25.96 50.85
N SER A 2 154.61 26.23 49.60
CA SER A 2 154.54 27.60 49.10
C SER A 2 153.20 28.22 49.47
N LEU A 3 153.20 29.52 49.77
CA LEU A 3 152.02 30.32 50.13
C LEU A 3 150.85 30.16 49.13
N THR A 4 151.18 29.79 47.89
CA THR A 4 150.28 29.57 46.77
C THR A 4 149.40 28.33 46.92
N GLU A 5 149.93 27.24 47.49
CA GLU A 5 149.18 25.98 47.74
C GLU A 5 148.15 26.15 48.86
N THR A 6 148.53 26.89 49.91
CA THR A 6 147.65 27.21 51.03
C THR A 6 146.47 28.08 50.58
N LYS A 7 146.71 29.06 49.70
CA LYS A 7 145.66 29.94 49.14
C LYS A 7 144.67 29.19 48.24
N SER A 8 145.17 28.23 47.46
CA SER A 8 144.33 27.36 46.62
C SER A 8 143.44 26.45 47.47
N SER A 9 144.01 25.86 48.53
CA SER A 9 143.29 25.00 49.47
C SER A 9 142.22 25.77 50.25
N LEU A 10 142.54 27.00 50.69
CA LEU A 10 141.56 27.89 51.33
C LEU A 10 140.40 28.27 50.39
N LYS A 11 140.67 28.53 49.11
CA LYS A 11 139.59 28.79 48.12
C LYS A 11 138.70 27.57 47.92
N LYS A 12 139.27 26.36 47.87
CA LYS A 12 138.48 25.12 47.79
C LYS A 12 137.64 24.91 49.05
N ILE A 13 138.21 25.15 50.22
CA ILE A 13 137.48 25.08 51.49
C ILE A 13 136.33 26.09 51.50
N PHE A 14 136.56 27.33 51.06
CA PHE A 14 135.50 28.34 50.95
C PHE A 14 134.41 27.96 49.95
N ALA A 15 134.76 27.42 48.78
CA ALA A 15 133.79 26.94 47.80
C ALA A 15 132.94 25.77 48.33
N ILE A 16 133.57 24.85 49.07
CA ILE A 16 132.87 23.74 49.73
C ILE A 16 131.96 24.26 50.86
N ILE A 17 132.40 25.28 51.62
CA ILE A 17 131.58 25.94 52.63
C ILE A 17 130.39 26.66 51.98
N GLU A 18 130.59 27.34 50.85
CA GLU A 18 129.50 27.96 50.07
C GLU A 18 128.51 26.91 49.55
N GLU A 19 128.97 25.81 48.94
CA GLU A 19 128.11 24.70 48.51
C GLU A 19 127.35 24.06 49.67
N LEU A 20 128.02 23.79 50.80
CA LEU A 20 127.39 23.25 52.00
C LEU A 20 126.36 24.22 52.59
N SER A 21 126.67 25.52 52.60
CA SER A 21 125.75 26.56 53.08
C SER A 21 124.54 26.74 52.16
N GLY A 22 124.73 26.63 50.84
CA GLY A 22 123.66 26.64 49.84
C GLY A 22 122.77 25.38 49.91
N LEU A 23 123.36 24.20 50.14
CA LEU A 23 122.61 22.96 50.38
C LEU A 23 121.77 23.05 51.67
N ASN A 24 122.33 23.63 52.73
CA ASN A 24 121.64 23.86 54.00
C ASN A 24 120.52 24.92 53.85
N SER A 25 120.74 25.98 53.06
CA SER A 25 119.78 27.08 52.91
C SER A 25 118.65 26.78 51.93
N ASP A 26 118.88 26.01 50.87
CA ASP A 26 117.88 25.81 49.81
C ASP A 26 117.11 24.50 49.92
N SER A 27 117.73 23.45 50.46
CA SER A 27 117.12 22.10 50.49
C SER A 27 116.38 21.81 51.80
N ILE A 28 116.90 22.30 52.93
CA ILE A 28 116.27 22.10 54.25
C ILE A 28 114.92 22.82 54.35
N PRO A 29 114.78 24.09 53.91
CA PRO A 29 113.47 24.75 53.95
C PRO A 29 112.44 24.03 53.06
N LYS A 30 112.83 23.56 51.87
CA LYS A 30 111.95 22.79 50.97
C LYS A 30 111.47 21.46 51.58
N LEU A 31 112.33 20.78 52.34
CA LEU A 31 111.97 19.57 53.09
C LEU A 31 111.09 19.90 54.31
N GLN A 32 111.21 21.08 54.92
CA GLN A 32 110.30 21.53 55.97
C GLN A 32 108.87 21.82 55.46
N VAL A 33 108.69 22.27 54.21
CA VAL A 33 107.35 22.55 53.64
C VAL A 33 106.68 21.31 53.05
N GLN A 34 107.44 20.27 52.69
CA GLN A 34 106.88 19.03 52.11
C GLN A 34 105.82 18.34 52.97
N PRO A 35 106.03 18.12 54.29
CA PRO A 35 105.00 17.53 55.16
C PRO A 35 103.70 18.32 55.15
N THR A 36 103.78 19.65 55.15
CA THR A 36 102.62 20.55 55.09
C THR A 36 101.87 20.41 53.76
N ASN A 37 102.59 20.40 52.63
CA ASN A 37 101.99 20.21 51.31
C ASN A 37 101.34 18.82 51.14
N ILE A 38 101.94 17.78 51.74
CA ILE A 38 101.37 16.42 51.75
C ILE A 38 100.10 16.39 52.61
N LEU A 39 100.11 17.01 53.79
CA LEU A 39 98.94 17.12 54.65
C LEU A 39 97.80 17.89 53.98
N GLU A 40 98.10 19.01 53.31
CA GLU A 40 97.12 19.76 52.52
C GLU A 40 96.53 18.91 51.38
N SER A 41 97.37 18.13 50.69
CA SER A 41 96.92 17.22 49.62
C SER A 41 96.03 16.09 50.17
N ILE A 42 96.36 15.55 51.34
CA ILE A 42 95.56 14.53 52.03
C ILE A 42 94.21 15.13 52.47
N ALA A 43 94.21 16.32 53.08
CA ALA A 43 92.99 17.01 53.49
C ALA A 43 92.07 17.26 52.29
N LYS A 44 92.63 17.67 51.15
CA LYS A 44 91.87 17.85 49.91
C LYS A 44 91.30 16.54 49.38
N LEU A 45 92.09 15.46 49.39
CA LEU A 45 91.60 14.12 49.02
C LEU A 45 90.48 13.62 49.93
N GLU A 46 90.52 13.92 51.22
CA GLU A 46 89.46 13.58 52.17
C GLU A 46 88.18 14.38 51.89
N GLU A 47 88.30 15.67 51.54
CA GLU A 47 87.17 16.53 51.17
C GLU A 47 86.54 16.09 49.83
N ASP A 48 87.36 15.82 48.82
CA ASP A 48 86.91 15.31 47.51
C ASP A 48 86.21 13.96 47.69
N LYS A 49 86.79 13.04 48.47
CA LYS A 49 86.18 11.74 48.80
C LYS A 49 84.84 11.90 49.51
N ALA A 50 84.74 12.80 50.49
CA ALA A 50 83.48 13.05 51.20
C ALA A 50 82.41 13.61 50.26
N THR A 51 82.80 14.45 49.30
CA THR A 51 81.92 15.01 48.27
C THR A 51 81.43 13.93 47.31
N ASP A 52 82.33 13.08 46.82
CA ASP A 52 82.00 11.96 45.93
C ASP A 52 81.05 10.97 46.61
N PHE A 53 81.26 10.66 47.90
CA PHE A 53 80.34 9.81 48.66
C PHE A 53 78.93 10.39 48.74
N ARG A 54 78.80 11.69 49.06
CA ARG A 54 77.49 12.37 49.09
C ARG A 54 76.82 12.38 47.72
N ASN A 55 77.61 12.61 46.66
CA ASN A 55 77.09 12.57 45.29
C ASN A 55 76.61 11.17 44.91
N SER A 56 77.35 10.12 45.31
CA SER A 56 76.95 8.74 45.09
C SER A 56 75.63 8.41 45.81
N GLU A 57 75.49 8.82 47.06
CA GLU A 57 74.26 8.61 47.85
C GLU A 57 73.06 9.32 47.21
N ASN A 58 73.23 10.58 46.81
CA ASN A 58 72.19 11.33 46.08
C ASN A 58 71.80 10.64 44.75
N ASN A 59 72.79 10.14 44.00
CA ASN A 59 72.54 9.43 42.75
C ASN A 59 71.78 8.12 42.99
N ASP A 60 72.10 7.38 44.06
CA ASP A 60 71.39 6.15 44.43
C ASP A 60 69.93 6.42 44.78
N ASP A 61 69.65 7.51 45.50
CA ASP A 61 68.29 7.96 45.79
C ASP A 61 67.51 8.35 44.53
N GLU A 62 68.15 9.08 43.61
CA GLU A 62 67.55 9.44 42.32
C GLU A 62 67.26 8.20 41.47
N ILE A 63 68.19 7.24 41.42
CA ILE A 63 68.00 5.96 40.72
C ILE A 63 66.80 5.19 41.31
N ASN A 64 66.65 5.14 42.63
CA ASN A 64 65.54 4.45 43.28
C ASN A 64 64.19 5.15 43.00
N SER A 65 64.18 6.48 42.97
CA SER A 65 63.00 7.27 42.55
C SER A 65 62.62 6.99 41.09
N LEU A 66 63.60 6.96 40.18
CA LEU A 66 63.38 6.63 38.77
C LEU A 66 62.87 5.19 38.58
N LYS A 67 63.43 4.21 39.29
CA LYS A 67 62.94 2.82 39.27
C LYS A 67 61.47 2.74 39.69
N THR A 68 61.09 3.46 40.75
CA THR A 68 59.71 3.51 41.24
C THR A 68 58.77 4.12 40.19
N LYS A 69 59.19 5.22 39.55
CA LYS A 69 58.43 5.84 38.43
C LYS A 69 58.29 4.90 37.23
N ILE A 70 59.35 4.18 36.86
CA ILE A 70 59.32 3.21 35.76
C ILE A 70 58.29 2.10 36.08
N SER A 71 58.31 1.54 37.28
CA SER A 71 57.35 0.52 37.69
C SER A 71 55.90 1.04 37.72
N GLN A 72 55.69 2.31 38.11
CA GLN A 72 54.37 2.92 38.02
C GLN A 72 53.91 3.06 36.57
N ASN A 73 54.75 3.66 35.72
CA ASN A 73 54.44 3.87 34.31
C ASN A 73 54.15 2.54 33.58
N GLN A 74 54.86 1.45 33.91
CA GLN A 74 54.59 0.13 33.34
C GLN A 74 53.19 -0.40 33.69
N ARG A 75 52.72 -0.17 34.92
CA ARG A 75 51.36 -0.54 35.34
C ARG A 75 50.31 0.32 34.64
N ASP A 76 50.58 1.61 34.51
CA ASP A 76 49.67 2.54 33.84
C ASP A 76 49.55 2.20 32.34
N VAL A 77 50.66 1.86 31.68
CA VAL A 77 50.67 1.38 30.29
C VAL A 77 49.83 0.10 30.14
N ALA A 78 50.02 -0.89 31.01
CA ALA A 78 49.23 -2.12 30.96
C ALA A 78 47.72 -1.86 31.10
N THR A 79 47.35 -0.93 31.99
CA THR A 79 45.95 -0.54 32.21
C THR A 79 45.37 0.18 30.99
N LEU A 80 46.15 1.08 30.38
CA LEU A 80 45.74 1.77 29.15
C LEU A 80 45.58 0.81 27.97
N GLU A 81 46.45 -0.18 27.84
CA GLU A 81 46.34 -1.21 26.81
C GLU A 81 45.09 -2.08 26.97
N GLU A 82 44.73 -2.43 28.22
CA GLU A 82 43.50 -3.16 28.53
C GLU A 82 42.26 -2.33 28.17
N ASN A 83 42.18 -1.09 28.67
CA ASN A 83 41.08 -0.17 28.34
C ASN A 83 40.93 0.04 26.82
N ASN A 84 42.04 0.12 26.08
CA ASN A 84 42.00 0.30 24.63
C ASN A 84 41.45 -0.94 23.89
N LYS A 85 41.75 -2.15 24.39
CA LYS A 85 41.16 -3.40 23.86
C LYS A 85 39.65 -3.45 24.13
N GLU A 86 39.22 -3.05 25.32
CA GLU A 86 37.80 -3.00 25.67
C GLU A 86 37.04 -2.01 24.78
N LEU A 87 37.54 -0.78 24.65
CA LEU A 87 36.94 0.24 23.78
C LEU A 87 36.91 -0.18 22.31
N THR A 88 37.95 -0.89 21.84
CA THR A 88 37.97 -1.43 20.47
C THR A 88 36.86 -2.47 20.28
N THR A 89 36.62 -3.32 21.28
CA THR A 89 35.56 -4.33 21.26
C THR A 89 34.18 -3.68 21.29
N GLU A 90 33.98 -2.71 22.17
CA GLU A 90 32.71 -1.98 22.27
C GLU A 90 32.39 -1.22 20.97
N ARG A 91 33.40 -0.58 20.37
CA ARG A 91 33.27 0.06 19.06
C ARG A 91 32.79 -0.91 17.99
N GLN A 92 33.35 -2.13 17.95
CA GLN A 92 32.95 -3.14 16.97
C GLN A 92 31.49 -3.57 17.15
N ILE A 93 31.05 -3.80 18.40
CA ILE A 93 29.66 -4.13 18.72
C ILE A 93 28.71 -3.01 18.29
N LEU A 94 29.09 -1.74 18.52
CA LEU A 94 28.27 -0.60 18.11
C LEU A 94 28.17 -0.48 16.59
N LEU A 95 29.26 -0.74 15.86
CA LEU A 95 29.25 -0.75 14.40
C LEU A 95 28.30 -1.84 13.84
N GLU A 96 28.31 -3.03 14.44
CA GLU A 96 27.39 -4.11 14.06
C GLU A 96 25.93 -3.77 14.33
N LYS A 97 25.64 -3.12 15.47
CA LYS A 97 24.29 -2.62 15.78
C LYS A 97 23.83 -1.55 14.78
N ILE A 98 24.72 -0.62 14.41
CA ILE A 98 24.44 0.40 13.40
C ILE A 98 24.12 -0.25 12.06
N GLN A 99 24.92 -1.22 11.63
CA GLN A 99 24.69 -1.92 10.36
C GLN A 99 23.35 -2.67 10.35
N THR A 100 23.01 -3.33 11.46
CA THR A 100 21.73 -4.04 11.60
C THR A 100 20.56 -3.07 11.51
N ALA A 101 20.60 -1.96 12.25
CA ALA A 101 19.56 -0.94 12.22
C ALA A 101 19.41 -0.29 10.83
N GLN A 102 20.51 -0.08 10.10
CA GLN A 102 20.47 0.42 8.73
C GLN A 102 19.79 -0.56 7.77
N ASN A 103 20.06 -1.86 7.92
CA ASN A 103 19.40 -2.89 7.10
C ASN A 103 17.89 -2.93 7.38
N GLU A 104 17.48 -2.93 8.64
CA GLU A 104 16.07 -2.89 9.05
C GLU A 104 15.34 -1.63 8.54
N LEU A 105 16.02 -0.49 8.58
CA LEU A 105 15.51 0.78 8.05
C LEU A 105 15.28 0.68 6.53
N ASN A 106 16.23 0.12 5.78
CA ASN A 106 16.12 -0.04 4.34
C ASN A 106 14.97 -0.99 3.96
N GLU A 107 14.82 -2.12 4.66
CA GLU A 107 13.69 -3.03 4.45
C GLU A 107 12.34 -2.36 4.74
N THR A 108 12.27 -1.61 5.84
CA THR A 108 11.06 -0.87 6.21
C THR A 108 10.71 0.18 5.16
N GLN A 109 11.70 0.92 4.67
CA GLN A 109 11.52 1.91 3.62
C GLN A 109 11.01 1.28 2.33
N SER A 110 11.55 0.12 1.94
CA SER A 110 11.08 -0.64 0.78
C SER A 110 9.61 -1.07 0.93
N LYS A 111 9.24 -1.63 2.10
CA LYS A 111 7.85 -2.00 2.42
C LYS A 111 6.91 -0.80 2.36
N ILE A 112 7.33 0.37 2.85
CA ILE A 112 6.54 1.61 2.78
C ILE A 112 6.28 2.01 1.32
N THR A 113 7.32 1.98 0.48
CA THR A 113 7.17 2.31 -0.96
C THR A 113 6.17 1.40 -1.63
N THR A 114 6.30 0.08 -1.49
CA THR A 114 5.35 -0.89 -2.06
C THR A 114 3.93 -0.66 -1.56
N LYS A 115 3.74 -0.38 -0.25
CA LYS A 115 2.41 -0.11 0.31
C LYS A 115 1.80 1.18 -0.22
N LYS A 116 2.60 2.22 -0.49
CA LYS A 116 2.11 3.44 -1.14
C LYS A 116 1.64 3.18 -2.56
N GLU A 117 2.39 2.40 -3.33
CA GLU A 117 2.01 2.01 -4.70
C GLU A 117 0.73 1.17 -4.71
N GLU A 118 0.62 0.17 -3.83
CA GLU A 118 -0.61 -0.61 -3.66
C GLU A 118 -1.81 0.29 -3.31
N SER A 119 -1.63 1.26 -2.42
CA SER A 119 -2.69 2.19 -2.04
C SER A 119 -3.12 3.08 -3.21
N ALA A 120 -2.17 3.60 -3.99
CA ALA A 120 -2.49 4.43 -5.16
C ALA A 120 -3.29 3.63 -6.20
N ASN A 121 -2.91 2.39 -6.47
CA ASN A 121 -3.63 1.50 -7.37
C ASN A 121 -5.06 1.22 -6.86
N ARG A 122 -5.21 0.92 -5.57
CA ARG A 122 -6.55 0.71 -4.96
C ARG A 122 -7.43 1.94 -5.06
N ASN A 123 -6.88 3.14 -4.87
CA ASN A 123 -7.63 4.39 -5.05
C ASN A 123 -8.07 4.58 -6.51
N GLY A 124 -7.18 4.37 -7.49
CA GLY A 124 -7.56 4.46 -8.90
C GLY A 124 -8.69 3.49 -9.26
N ARG A 125 -8.62 2.24 -8.77
CA ARG A 125 -9.69 1.26 -8.96
C ARG A 125 -11.00 1.67 -8.27
N LEU A 126 -10.94 2.35 -7.12
CA LEU A 126 -12.14 2.84 -6.44
C LEU A 126 -12.83 3.92 -7.27
N GLU A 127 -12.08 4.88 -7.79
CA GLU A 127 -12.60 5.96 -8.66
C GLU A 127 -13.25 5.38 -9.92
N GLU A 128 -12.63 4.37 -10.55
CA GLU A 128 -13.21 3.66 -11.70
C GLU A 128 -14.55 2.99 -11.34
N LEU A 129 -14.62 2.33 -10.18
CA LEU A 129 -15.85 1.66 -9.72
C LEU A 129 -16.96 2.66 -9.39
N GLU A 130 -16.63 3.79 -8.78
CA GLU A 130 -17.60 4.87 -8.47
C GLU A 130 -18.17 5.47 -9.76
N SER A 131 -17.31 5.71 -10.75
CA SER A 131 -17.75 6.14 -12.09
C SER A 131 -18.68 5.10 -12.71
N ARG A 132 -18.30 3.82 -12.67
CA ARG A 132 -19.11 2.74 -13.23
C ARG A 132 -20.48 2.58 -12.56
N ILE A 133 -20.55 2.76 -11.24
CA ILE A 133 -21.82 2.75 -10.51
C ILE A 133 -22.72 3.89 -10.99
N THR A 134 -22.16 5.08 -11.23
CA THR A 134 -22.92 6.24 -11.71
C THR A 134 -23.49 5.98 -13.11
N GLU A 135 -22.68 5.44 -14.02
CA GLU A 135 -23.14 5.02 -15.35
C GLU A 135 -24.26 3.99 -15.29
N LEU A 136 -24.11 2.98 -14.42
CA LEU A 136 -25.12 1.93 -14.26
C LEU A 136 -26.44 2.45 -13.70
N LYS A 137 -26.40 3.42 -12.78
CA LYS A 137 -27.61 4.08 -12.26
C LYS A 137 -28.36 4.82 -13.35
N ASP A 138 -27.66 5.60 -14.18
CA ASP A 138 -28.28 6.28 -15.33
C ASP A 138 -28.86 5.29 -16.34
N LEU A 139 -28.15 4.19 -16.61
CA LEU A 139 -28.66 3.13 -17.48
C LEU A 139 -29.91 2.45 -16.91
N GLN A 140 -29.91 2.18 -15.61
CA GLN A 140 -31.06 1.61 -14.91
C GLN A 140 -32.26 2.55 -15.00
N GLU A 141 -32.10 3.84 -14.71
CA GLU A 141 -33.19 4.82 -14.80
C GLU A 141 -33.77 4.90 -16.23
N LYS A 142 -32.91 4.89 -17.25
CA LYS A 142 -33.35 4.85 -18.66
C LYS A 142 -34.14 3.57 -18.97
N PHE A 143 -33.71 2.43 -18.44
CA PHE A 143 -34.39 1.15 -18.61
C PHE A 143 -35.77 1.17 -17.93
N ASP A 144 -35.85 1.58 -16.67
CA ASP A 144 -37.08 1.65 -15.90
C ASP A 144 -38.10 2.59 -16.55
N ASN A 145 -37.64 3.76 -17.01
CA ASN A 145 -38.47 4.69 -17.77
C ASN A 145 -39.03 4.08 -19.07
N LYS A 146 -38.22 3.28 -19.77
CA LYS A 146 -38.68 2.59 -21.00
C LYS A 146 -39.69 1.50 -20.66
N MET A 147 -39.49 0.77 -19.56
CA MET A 147 -40.40 -0.27 -19.10
C MET A 147 -41.76 0.32 -18.70
N ASN A 148 -41.77 1.39 -17.90
CA ASN A 148 -43.00 2.07 -17.48
C ASN A 148 -43.80 2.61 -18.67
N LYS A 149 -43.12 3.16 -19.69
CA LYS A 149 -43.75 3.62 -20.94
C LYS A 149 -44.39 2.46 -21.70
N LEU A 150 -43.69 1.33 -21.79
CA LEU A 150 -44.20 0.15 -22.49
C LEU A 150 -45.41 -0.45 -21.78
N GLU A 151 -45.35 -0.56 -20.45
CA GLU A 151 -46.45 -1.04 -19.62
C GLU A 151 -47.69 -0.15 -19.76
N SER A 152 -47.50 1.18 -19.69
CA SER A 152 -48.58 2.14 -19.88
C SER A 152 -49.21 2.02 -21.27
N GLN A 153 -48.40 1.88 -22.32
CA GLN A 153 -48.88 1.70 -23.68
C GLN A 153 -49.68 0.41 -23.84
N LEU A 154 -49.19 -0.68 -23.27
CA LEU A 154 -49.85 -1.98 -23.31
C LEU A 154 -51.19 -1.95 -22.56
N GLN A 155 -51.26 -1.29 -21.41
CA GLN A 155 -52.51 -1.12 -20.67
C GLN A 155 -53.53 -0.30 -21.47
N VAL A 156 -53.11 0.78 -22.12
CA VAL A 156 -53.97 1.59 -22.98
C VAL A 156 -54.51 0.76 -24.15
N ASP A 157 -53.65 -0.02 -24.80
CA ASP A 157 -54.04 -0.83 -25.95
C ASP A 157 -54.95 -2.00 -25.55
N LEU A 158 -54.69 -2.64 -24.41
CA LEU A 158 -55.58 -3.64 -23.83
C LEU A 158 -56.97 -3.05 -23.54
N ASN A 159 -57.04 -1.91 -22.84
CA ASN A 159 -58.29 -1.22 -22.55
C ASN A 159 -59.06 -0.86 -23.83
N LYS A 160 -58.38 -0.42 -24.88
CA LYS A 160 -59.00 -0.13 -26.19
C LYS A 160 -59.58 -1.42 -26.82
N LYS A 161 -58.83 -2.51 -26.81
CA LYS A 161 -59.26 -3.80 -27.37
C LYS A 161 -60.42 -4.40 -26.58
N GLU A 162 -60.41 -4.30 -25.26
CA GLU A 162 -61.52 -4.72 -24.41
C GLU A 162 -62.78 -3.89 -24.70
N LYS A 163 -62.69 -2.56 -24.78
CA LYS A 163 -63.84 -1.72 -25.15
C LYS A 163 -64.39 -2.06 -26.54
N PHE A 164 -63.51 -2.33 -27.50
CA PHE A 164 -63.90 -2.76 -28.83
C PHE A 164 -64.65 -4.09 -28.82
N SER A 165 -64.11 -5.11 -28.13
CA SER A 165 -64.72 -6.44 -28.01
C SER A 165 -66.02 -6.41 -27.21
N ASN A 166 -66.08 -5.61 -26.14
CA ASN A 166 -67.22 -5.49 -25.25
C ASN A 166 -68.32 -4.56 -25.78
N SER A 167 -68.07 -3.80 -26.85
CA SER A 167 -69.09 -2.97 -27.49
C SER A 167 -70.12 -3.83 -28.25
N TYR A 168 -71.37 -3.79 -27.79
CA TYR A 168 -72.48 -4.45 -28.47
C TYR A 168 -72.61 -3.99 -29.92
N ALA A 169 -72.54 -2.67 -30.16
CA ALA A 169 -72.63 -2.11 -31.52
C ALA A 169 -71.54 -2.67 -32.45
N MET A 170 -70.30 -2.80 -31.97
CA MET A 170 -69.19 -3.35 -32.77
C MET A 170 -69.34 -4.86 -32.98
N ARG A 171 -69.74 -5.62 -31.94
CA ARG A 171 -70.02 -7.05 -32.08
C ARG A 171 -71.14 -7.31 -33.09
N THR A 172 -72.21 -6.52 -33.02
CA THR A 172 -73.32 -6.61 -33.97
C THR A 172 -72.83 -6.26 -35.37
N ALA A 173 -72.14 -5.14 -35.58
CA ALA A 173 -71.60 -4.79 -36.90
C ALA A 173 -70.64 -5.85 -37.48
N ALA A 174 -69.81 -6.47 -36.64
CA ALA A 174 -68.95 -7.59 -37.04
C ALA A 174 -69.79 -8.82 -37.43
N MET A 175 -70.78 -9.18 -36.62
CA MET A 175 -71.73 -10.27 -36.90
C MET A 175 -72.48 -10.04 -38.22
N LYS A 176 -73.01 -8.82 -38.43
CA LYS A 176 -73.65 -8.38 -39.69
C LYS A 176 -72.71 -8.60 -40.88
N SER A 177 -71.46 -8.16 -40.75
CA SER A 177 -70.45 -8.29 -41.81
C SER A 177 -70.12 -9.76 -42.12
N LEU A 178 -70.04 -10.62 -41.10
CA LEU A 178 -69.82 -12.06 -41.25
C LEU A 178 -71.02 -12.79 -41.90
N ILE A 179 -72.24 -12.37 -41.57
CA ILE A 179 -73.47 -12.85 -42.23
C ILE A 179 -73.51 -12.41 -43.70
N LYS A 180 -73.15 -11.16 -43.99
CA LYS A 180 -73.12 -10.59 -45.35
C LYS A 180 -72.05 -11.24 -46.23
N SER A 181 -70.88 -11.53 -45.67
CA SER A 181 -69.79 -12.23 -46.37
C SER A 181 -69.98 -13.74 -46.45
N GLY A 182 -71.03 -14.29 -45.84
CA GLY A 182 -71.41 -15.69 -45.96
C GLY A 182 -70.67 -16.66 -45.03
N TYR A 183 -69.83 -16.17 -44.12
CA TYR A 183 -69.13 -16.98 -43.12
C TYR A 183 -70.08 -17.53 -42.04
N ILE A 184 -71.16 -16.81 -41.74
CA ILE A 184 -72.19 -17.26 -40.80
C ILE A 184 -73.46 -17.62 -41.59
N GLN A 185 -73.84 -18.88 -41.51
CA GLN A 185 -75.06 -19.40 -42.08
C GLN A 185 -75.79 -20.23 -41.02
N SER A 186 -77.02 -19.85 -40.69
CA SER A 186 -77.88 -20.62 -39.80
C SER A 186 -79.17 -20.99 -40.53
N ALA A 187 -79.84 -22.04 -40.06
CA ALA A 187 -81.14 -22.41 -40.60
C ALA A 187 -82.15 -21.26 -40.48
N GLN A 188 -82.12 -20.51 -39.37
CA GLN A 188 -82.97 -19.33 -39.18
C GLN A 188 -82.66 -18.22 -40.21
N LEU A 189 -81.39 -17.95 -40.51
CA LEU A 189 -81.01 -16.99 -41.55
C LEU A 189 -81.49 -17.43 -42.94
N LYS A 190 -81.42 -18.74 -43.24
CA LYS A 190 -81.93 -19.29 -44.51
C LYS A 190 -83.45 -19.17 -44.63
N VAL A 191 -84.19 -19.38 -43.53
CA VAL A 191 -85.64 -19.15 -43.48
C VAL A 191 -85.96 -17.69 -43.75
N ILE A 192 -85.35 -16.76 -43.01
CA ILE A 192 -85.63 -15.32 -43.14
C ILE A 192 -85.26 -14.81 -44.55
N ARG A 193 -84.11 -15.24 -45.11
CA ARG A 193 -83.70 -14.88 -46.48
C ARG A 193 -84.63 -15.40 -47.58
N ALA A 194 -85.41 -16.45 -47.32
CA ALA A 194 -86.39 -16.96 -48.27
C ALA A 194 -87.69 -16.15 -48.26
N LEU A 195 -87.93 -15.35 -47.22
CA LEU A 195 -89.10 -14.48 -47.10
C LEU A 195 -88.89 -13.15 -47.84
N VAL A 196 -89.98 -12.60 -48.36
CA VAL A 196 -90.01 -11.29 -49.01
C VAL A 196 -90.94 -10.38 -48.20
N PRO A 197 -90.51 -9.15 -47.82
CA PRO A 197 -91.36 -8.25 -47.05
C PRO A 197 -92.72 -7.98 -47.72
N GLN A 198 -93.77 -7.88 -46.90
CA GLN A 198 -95.15 -7.58 -47.28
C GLN A 198 -95.74 -8.52 -48.33
N THR A 199 -95.20 -9.74 -48.45
CA THR A 199 -95.64 -10.73 -49.41
C THR A 199 -96.04 -12.01 -48.69
N THR A 200 -97.23 -12.51 -48.98
CA THR A 200 -97.68 -13.84 -48.56
C THR A 200 -97.13 -14.89 -49.52
N LEU A 201 -96.37 -15.84 -49.00
CA LEU A 201 -95.67 -16.87 -49.78
C LEU A 201 -96.13 -18.27 -49.33
N GLU A 202 -96.23 -19.19 -50.29
CA GLU A 202 -96.58 -20.58 -50.01
C GLU A 202 -95.42 -21.30 -49.30
N LEU A 203 -95.74 -21.99 -48.20
CA LEU A 203 -94.78 -22.68 -47.35
C LEU A 203 -93.96 -23.73 -48.11
N LYS A 204 -94.58 -24.47 -49.03
CA LYS A 204 -93.90 -25.50 -49.81
C LYS A 204 -92.81 -24.92 -50.72
N GLY A 205 -93.07 -23.76 -51.33
CA GLY A 205 -92.10 -23.05 -52.15
C GLY A 205 -90.94 -22.50 -51.33
N LEU A 206 -91.22 -21.98 -50.14
CA LEU A 206 -90.22 -21.48 -49.19
C LEU A 206 -89.28 -22.58 -48.68
N ILE A 207 -89.83 -23.76 -48.33
CA ILE A 207 -89.04 -24.92 -47.89
C ILE A 207 -88.07 -25.33 -48.99
N SER A 208 -88.55 -25.48 -50.24
CA SER A 208 -87.70 -25.84 -51.38
C SER A 208 -86.59 -24.80 -51.65
N ALA A 209 -86.91 -23.50 -51.59
CA ALA A 209 -85.95 -22.43 -51.82
C ALA A 209 -84.85 -22.34 -50.74
N SER A 210 -85.20 -22.65 -49.49
CA SER A 210 -84.26 -22.59 -48.35
C SER A 210 -83.27 -23.77 -48.28
N GLY A 211 -83.60 -24.90 -48.91
CA GLY A 211 -82.84 -26.14 -48.82
C GLY A 211 -82.83 -26.78 -47.42
N LEU A 212 -83.78 -26.40 -46.55
CA LEU A 212 -83.94 -26.97 -45.22
C LEU A 212 -84.97 -28.11 -45.22
N ARG A 213 -84.87 -29.01 -44.25
CA ARG A 213 -85.93 -30.00 -44.00
C ARG A 213 -87.19 -29.32 -43.49
N GLU A 214 -88.34 -29.83 -43.91
CA GLU A 214 -89.66 -29.25 -43.59
C GLU A 214 -89.91 -29.13 -42.08
N ASP A 215 -89.55 -30.15 -41.30
CA ASP A 215 -89.65 -30.15 -39.83
C ASP A 215 -88.89 -28.97 -39.19
N THR A 216 -87.69 -28.71 -39.70
CA THR A 216 -86.76 -27.69 -39.22
C THR A 216 -87.27 -26.30 -39.62
N PHE A 217 -87.77 -26.15 -40.85
CA PHE A 217 -88.34 -24.90 -41.36
C PHE A 217 -89.57 -24.49 -40.54
N ARG A 218 -90.54 -25.40 -40.37
CA ARG A 218 -91.77 -25.17 -39.59
C ARG A 218 -91.48 -24.89 -38.12
N SER A 219 -90.52 -25.60 -37.51
CA SER A 219 -90.10 -25.34 -36.13
C SER A 219 -89.53 -23.94 -35.96
N ILE A 220 -88.75 -23.44 -36.94
CA ILE A 220 -88.21 -22.09 -36.91
C ILE A 220 -89.32 -21.04 -37.06
N LEU A 221 -90.25 -21.22 -38.01
CA LEU A 221 -91.40 -20.31 -38.17
C LEU A 221 -92.24 -20.24 -36.89
N SER A 222 -92.58 -21.39 -36.32
CA SER A 222 -93.36 -21.46 -35.07
C SER A 222 -92.66 -20.73 -33.92
N LYS A 223 -91.35 -20.89 -33.80
CA LYS A 223 -90.54 -20.16 -32.80
C LYS A 223 -90.46 -18.66 -33.09
N MET A 224 -90.41 -18.26 -34.36
CA MET A 224 -90.43 -16.85 -34.74
C MET A 224 -91.76 -16.20 -34.38
N VAL A 225 -92.90 -16.86 -34.60
CA VAL A 225 -94.21 -16.38 -34.14
C VAL A 225 -94.28 -16.33 -32.61
N GLN A 226 -93.86 -17.39 -31.91
CA GLN A 226 -93.86 -17.43 -30.43
C GLN A 226 -93.03 -16.31 -29.81
N ASN A 227 -91.97 -15.87 -30.49
CA ASN A 227 -91.11 -14.78 -30.05
C ASN A 227 -91.58 -13.40 -30.52
N ASN A 228 -92.83 -13.26 -31.00
CA ASN A 228 -93.38 -12.03 -31.57
C ASN A 228 -92.53 -11.45 -32.71
N GLY A 229 -91.94 -12.32 -33.55
CA GLY A 229 -91.27 -11.88 -34.78
C GLY A 229 -92.26 -11.27 -35.78
N PRO A 230 -91.78 -10.48 -36.75
CA PRO A 230 -92.63 -9.78 -37.72
C PRO A 230 -93.11 -10.73 -38.83
N ILE A 231 -93.62 -11.90 -38.45
CA ILE A 231 -94.16 -12.90 -39.37
C ILE A 231 -95.57 -13.30 -38.94
N ASP A 232 -96.41 -13.55 -39.94
CA ASP A 232 -97.68 -14.22 -39.78
C ASP A 232 -97.56 -15.61 -40.44
N TYR A 233 -97.80 -16.67 -39.67
CA TYR A 233 -97.68 -18.05 -40.14
C TYR A 233 -99.03 -18.75 -39.95
N ASP A 234 -99.71 -18.95 -41.07
CA ASP A 234 -100.93 -19.75 -41.10
C ASP A 234 -100.57 -21.20 -41.45
N GLU A 235 -100.58 -22.05 -40.42
CA GLU A 235 -100.30 -23.47 -40.58
C GLU A 235 -101.42 -24.20 -41.32
N THR A 236 -102.66 -23.70 -41.25
CA THR A 236 -103.83 -24.31 -41.89
C THR A 236 -103.91 -24.00 -43.38
N GLU A 237 -103.59 -22.76 -43.77
CA GLU A 237 -103.51 -22.34 -45.18
C GLU A 237 -102.15 -22.65 -45.82
N GLY A 238 -101.13 -22.94 -45.00
CA GLY A 238 -99.78 -23.24 -45.48
C GLY A 238 -99.09 -22.01 -46.07
N THR A 239 -99.34 -20.83 -45.50
CA THR A 239 -98.81 -19.55 -45.98
C THR A 239 -97.98 -18.85 -44.90
N VAL A 240 -97.01 -18.06 -45.34
CA VAL A 240 -96.17 -17.24 -44.45
C VAL A 240 -96.09 -15.83 -45.01
N THR A 241 -96.38 -14.83 -44.19
CA THR A 241 -96.25 -13.42 -44.54
C THR A 241 -95.20 -12.77 -43.66
N LEU A 242 -94.19 -12.13 -44.26
CA LEU A 242 -93.27 -11.26 -43.54
C LEU A 242 -93.85 -9.85 -43.46
N GLN A 243 -94.19 -9.37 -42.28
CA GLN A 243 -94.88 -8.09 -42.09
C GLN A 243 -93.96 -6.89 -42.32
N GLU A 244 -92.69 -7.01 -41.90
CA GLU A 244 -91.69 -5.95 -42.00
C GLU A 244 -90.31 -6.50 -42.40
N GLU A 245 -89.47 -5.64 -43.00
CA GLU A 245 -88.11 -6.03 -43.37
C GLU A 245 -87.27 -6.31 -42.12
N VAL A 246 -86.59 -7.46 -42.10
CA VAL A 246 -85.67 -7.82 -41.03
C VAL A 246 -84.26 -7.38 -41.43
N ASP A 247 -83.80 -6.27 -40.86
CA ASP A 247 -82.40 -5.85 -41.03
C ASP A 247 -81.47 -6.76 -40.22
N PHE A 248 -80.43 -7.30 -40.87
CA PHE A 248 -79.43 -8.15 -40.24
C PHE A 248 -78.30 -7.35 -39.69
#